data_AF-A0A662B0F1-F1
#
_entry.id   AF-A0A662B0F1-F1
#
_cell.length_a   1.000
_cell.length_b   1.000
_cell.length_c   1.000
_cell.angle_alpha   90.00
_cell.angle_beta   90.00
_cell.angle_gamma   90.00
#
_symmetry.space_group_name_H-M   'P 1'
#
loop_
_entity.id
_entity.type
_entity.pdbx_description
1 polymer ?
#
loop_
_entity_poly.entity_id
_entity_poly.type
_entity_poly.pdbx_seq_one_letter_code
_entity_poly.pdbx_strand_id
1 'polypeptide(L)'
;MKKLAYLLYSAFLVVFITGCGSEEAPKKEMIRPVKAMIIGSISDLAGQGYPAVTKPLQESEISFRVGGPLLKMNVVEGTHVNKGELVAEIDPRDYILAEQSARARYEQTKAEAERYERLWQKGSVAKNDYDRKYANYLQAKAKWEEAKNNLNDTRLYAPFSGFYGPKLVDVGTEVKPKQPVTTIADLERIEVVTTIPEKLAV
;
A
#
# COMPACT_ATOMS: atom_id res chain seq x y z
N MET A 1 45.70 101.80 12.25
CA MET A 1 45.17 100.60 12.94
C MET A 1 43.62 100.47 12.91
N LYS A 2 42.91 101.06 11.92
CA LYS A 2 41.44 100.88 11.78
C LYS A 2 41.03 100.08 10.53
N LYS A 3 41.89 99.96 9.51
CA LYS A 3 41.63 99.16 8.30
C LYS A 3 41.88 97.65 8.47
N LEU A 4 42.71 97.25 9.45
CA LEU A 4 42.96 95.83 9.78
C LEU A 4 41.80 95.21 10.58
N ALA A 5 41.03 96.02 11.30
CA ALA A 5 39.85 95.59 12.06
C ALA A 5 38.63 95.30 11.16
N TYR A 6 38.45 96.05 10.07
CA TYR A 6 37.38 95.81 9.09
C TYR A 6 37.60 94.54 8.25
N LEU A 7 38.87 94.18 8.00
CA LEU A 7 39.25 92.95 7.28
C LEU A 7 39.02 91.68 8.13
N LEU A 8 39.14 91.80 9.46
CA LEU A 8 38.78 90.73 10.41
C LEU A 8 37.26 90.62 10.63
N TYR A 9 36.52 91.73 10.52
CA TYR A 9 35.06 91.73 10.69
C TYR A 9 34.31 91.20 9.45
N SER A 10 34.86 91.38 8.23
CA SER A 10 34.29 90.77 7.01
C SER A 10 34.55 89.26 6.93
N ALA A 11 35.62 88.76 7.56
CA ALA A 11 35.92 87.32 7.61
C ALA A 11 35.00 86.57 8.58
N PHE A 12 34.51 87.21 9.65
CA PHE A 12 33.63 86.56 10.64
C PHE A 12 32.17 86.44 10.16
N LEU A 13 31.75 87.23 9.17
CA LEU A 13 30.40 87.16 8.60
C LEU A 13 30.23 86.05 7.54
N VAL A 14 31.34 85.63 6.89
CA VAL A 14 31.30 84.58 5.85
C VAL A 14 31.26 83.16 6.45
N VAL A 15 31.72 82.99 7.69
CA VAL A 15 31.71 81.70 8.40
C VAL A 15 30.31 81.29 8.90
N PHE A 16 29.36 82.24 8.97
CA PHE A 16 27.99 81.96 9.40
C PHE A 16 27.02 81.53 8.29
N ILE A 17 27.45 81.50 7.02
CA ILE A 17 26.56 81.22 5.87
C ILE A 17 26.76 79.81 5.26
N THR A 18 27.85 79.10 5.59
CA THR A 18 28.06 77.71 5.14
C THR A 18 27.46 76.70 6.13
N GLY A 19 26.17 76.84 6.41
CA GLY A 19 25.44 76.02 7.38
C GLY A 19 24.04 75.67 6.90
N CYS A 20 23.84 75.36 5.62
CA CYS A 20 22.61 74.71 5.16
C CYS A 20 22.92 73.78 3.99
N GLY A 21 23.11 72.51 4.35
CA GLY A 21 23.30 71.39 3.45
C GLY A 21 22.91 70.13 4.21
N SER A 22 21.65 70.04 4.64
CA SER A 22 21.11 68.82 5.22
C SER A 22 20.74 67.88 4.06
N GLU A 23 21.68 67.03 3.68
CA GLU A 23 21.33 65.76 3.03
C GLU A 23 20.40 65.02 3.99
N GLU A 24 19.12 64.96 3.65
CA GLU A 24 18.17 64.07 4.30
C GLU A 24 18.63 62.65 4.02
N ALA A 25 19.32 62.06 5.00
CA ALA A 25 19.58 60.63 5.01
C ALA A 25 18.26 59.91 4.74
N PRO A 26 18.22 58.93 3.80
CA PRO A 26 17.00 58.24 3.46
C PRO A 26 16.43 57.68 4.76
N LYS A 27 15.26 58.18 5.13
CA LYS A 27 14.58 57.88 6.39
C LYS A 27 14.32 56.39 6.38
N LYS A 28 15.27 55.61 6.92
CA LYS A 28 15.21 54.16 7.00
C LYS A 28 13.88 53.85 7.63
N GLU A 29 12.93 53.35 6.82
CA GLU A 29 11.57 53.14 7.26
C GLU A 29 11.66 52.18 8.45
N MET A 30 11.50 52.74 9.65
CA MET A 30 11.44 51.94 10.85
C MET A 30 10.11 51.20 10.77
N ILE A 31 10.15 49.96 10.29
CA ILE A 31 9.00 49.07 10.28
C ILE A 31 8.59 48.92 11.74
N ARG A 32 7.49 49.57 12.11
CA ARG A 32 6.93 49.50 13.46
C ARG A 32 6.10 48.22 13.53
N PRO A 33 6.49 47.21 14.30
CA PRO A 33 5.65 46.03 14.47
C PRO A 33 4.37 46.47 15.17
N VAL A 34 3.25 46.31 14.48
CA VAL A 34 1.92 46.52 15.03
C VAL A 34 1.28 45.17 15.28
N LYS A 35 0.52 45.06 16.37
CA LYS A 35 -0.37 43.92 16.57
C LYS A 35 -1.55 44.09 15.61
N ALA A 36 -1.45 43.49 14.43
CA ALA A 36 -2.57 43.36 13.52
C ALA A 36 -3.39 42.13 13.91
N MET A 37 -4.70 42.20 13.72
CA MET A 37 -5.58 41.04 13.74
C MET A 37 -6.29 40.94 12.39
N ILE A 38 -6.43 39.73 11.89
CA ILE A 38 -7.23 39.47 10.70
C ILE A 38 -8.69 39.46 11.15
N ILE A 39 -9.49 40.38 10.62
CA ILE A 39 -10.94 40.38 10.82
C ILE A 39 -11.49 39.30 9.89
N GLY A 40 -11.77 38.12 10.44
CA GLY A 40 -12.42 37.02 9.69
C GLY A 40 -13.85 37.39 9.29
N SER A 41 -14.31 36.84 8.17
CA SER A 41 -15.71 36.93 7.76
C SER A 41 -16.57 35.97 8.60
N ILE A 42 -17.86 36.26 8.80
CA ILE A 42 -18.79 35.34 9.51
C ILE A 42 -18.85 33.97 8.82
N SER A 43 -18.56 33.92 7.51
CA SER A 43 -18.39 32.66 6.76
C SER A 43 -17.19 31.82 7.21
N ASP A 44 -16.15 32.43 7.79
CA ASP A 44 -14.95 31.74 8.28
C ASP A 44 -15.19 31.10 9.67
N LEU A 45 -16.24 31.51 10.38
CA LEU A 45 -16.71 30.84 11.60
C LEU A 45 -17.30 29.45 11.32
N ALA A 46 -17.57 29.10 10.06
CA ALA A 46 -18.04 27.79 9.64
C ALA A 46 -16.91 26.75 9.47
N GLY A 47 -15.65 27.12 9.67
CA GLY A 47 -14.50 26.22 9.50
C GLY A 47 -13.98 25.64 10.81
N GLN A 48 -14.79 24.89 11.56
CA GLN A 48 -14.22 24.05 12.63
C GLN A 48 -13.38 22.94 11.98
N GLY A 49 -12.05 23.06 12.05
CA GLY A 49 -11.14 21.99 11.64
C GLY A 49 -11.17 20.86 12.67
N TYR A 50 -11.52 19.66 12.23
CA TYR A 50 -11.46 18.47 13.06
C TYR A 50 -10.17 17.71 12.76
N PRO A 51 -9.46 17.19 13.77
CA PRO A 51 -8.33 16.31 13.53
C PRO A 51 -8.81 15.07 12.79
N ALA A 52 -8.19 14.77 11.66
CA ALA A 52 -8.54 13.64 10.82
C ALA A 52 -7.31 12.77 10.53
N VAL A 53 -7.55 11.48 10.34
CA VAL A 53 -6.54 10.49 9.97
C VAL A 53 -6.88 9.95 8.59
N THR A 54 -5.90 9.93 7.70
CA THR A 54 -6.02 9.33 6.37
C THR A 54 -5.81 7.83 6.45
N LYS A 55 -6.69 7.05 5.83
CA LYS A 55 -6.55 5.60 5.65
C LYS A 55 -6.63 5.23 4.17
N PRO A 56 -5.93 4.18 3.72
CA PRO A 56 -6.20 3.59 2.42
C PRO A 56 -7.66 3.16 2.33
N LEU A 57 -8.28 3.26 1.15
CA LEU A 57 -9.63 2.75 0.95
C LEU A 57 -9.71 1.23 1.22
N GLN A 58 -8.69 0.51 0.76
CA GLN A 58 -8.61 -0.92 0.92
C GLN A 58 -7.21 -1.32 1.39
N GLU A 59 -7.15 -1.98 2.54
CA GLU A 59 -5.91 -2.54 3.10
C GLU A 59 -6.17 -4.01 3.43
N SER A 60 -5.28 -4.91 3.01
CA SER A 60 -5.43 -6.34 3.24
C SER A 60 -4.10 -7.01 3.49
N GLU A 61 -4.04 -7.84 4.53
CA GLU A 61 -2.92 -8.74 4.78
C GLU A 61 -3.05 -9.97 3.87
N ILE A 62 -1.99 -10.27 3.12
CA ILE A 62 -1.94 -11.41 2.23
C ILE A 62 -1.11 -12.53 2.87
N SER A 63 -1.68 -13.74 2.82
CA SER A 63 -1.11 -14.95 3.40
C SER A 63 -1.22 -16.13 2.44
N PHE A 64 -0.31 -17.10 2.54
CA PHE A 64 -0.44 -18.36 1.84
C PHE A 64 -1.56 -19.23 2.44
N ARG A 65 -2.22 -20.02 1.59
CA ARG A 65 -3.25 -20.98 2.05
C ARG A 65 -2.64 -22.30 2.50
N VAL A 66 -1.44 -22.61 2.01
CA VAL A 66 -0.63 -23.78 2.37
C VAL A 66 0.67 -23.34 3.06
N GLY A 67 1.34 -24.27 3.74
CA GLY A 67 2.58 -23.99 4.49
C GLY A 67 3.83 -24.45 3.76
N GLY A 68 4.97 -23.87 4.09
CA GLY A 68 6.26 -24.27 3.54
C GLY A 68 7.32 -23.18 3.68
N PRO A 69 8.58 -23.48 3.34
CA PRO A 69 9.66 -22.51 3.38
C PRO A 69 9.48 -21.48 2.25
N LEU A 70 9.57 -20.20 2.60
CA LEU A 70 9.50 -19.10 1.65
C LEU A 70 10.71 -19.14 0.72
N LEU A 71 10.48 -19.41 -0.57
CA LEU A 71 11.54 -19.56 -1.56
C LEU A 71 12.00 -18.20 -2.11
N LYS A 72 11.04 -17.31 -2.42
CA LYS A 72 11.33 -15.97 -2.93
C LYS A 72 10.21 -14.98 -2.63
N MET A 73 10.61 -13.72 -2.54
CA MET A 73 9.74 -12.55 -2.51
C MET A 73 10.08 -11.70 -3.73
N ASN A 74 9.09 -11.47 -4.60
CA ASN A 74 9.25 -10.76 -5.87
C ASN A 74 8.97 -9.26 -5.75
N VAL A 75 8.47 -8.81 -4.61
CA VAL A 75 8.10 -7.41 -4.35
C VAL A 75 8.96 -6.80 -3.26
N VAL A 76 9.18 -5.50 -3.37
CA VAL A 76 9.83 -4.67 -2.34
C VAL A 76 8.78 -3.73 -1.77
N GLU A 77 8.93 -3.36 -0.50
CA GLU A 77 8.08 -2.36 0.15
C GLU A 77 8.00 -1.08 -0.69
N GLY A 78 6.79 -0.53 -0.82
CA GLY A 78 6.49 0.64 -1.63
C GLY A 78 6.36 0.37 -3.13
N THR A 79 6.51 -0.88 -3.59
CA THR A 79 6.31 -1.22 -5.01
C THR A 79 4.83 -1.31 -5.35
N HIS A 80 4.43 -0.69 -6.46
CA HIS A 80 3.10 -0.85 -7.04
C HIS A 80 3.00 -2.17 -7.81
N VAL A 81 1.95 -2.94 -7.57
CA VAL A 81 1.65 -4.19 -8.28
C VAL A 81 0.26 -4.17 -8.89
N ASN A 82 0.07 -4.98 -9.91
CA ASN A 82 -1.24 -5.20 -10.51
C ASN A 82 -1.94 -6.42 -9.90
N LYS A 83 -3.27 -6.42 -9.93
CA LYS A 83 -4.07 -7.60 -9.59
C LYS A 83 -3.58 -8.83 -10.38
N GLY A 84 -3.32 -9.92 -9.67
CA GLY A 84 -2.85 -11.19 -10.25
C GLY A 84 -1.33 -11.27 -10.46
N GLU A 85 -0.57 -10.25 -10.06
CA GLU A 85 0.88 -10.28 -10.10
C GLU A 85 1.47 -11.20 -9.01
N LEU A 86 2.57 -11.89 -9.32
CA LEU A 86 3.23 -12.81 -8.39
C LEU A 86 4.03 -12.03 -7.35
N VAL A 87 3.68 -12.25 -6.09
CA VAL A 87 4.21 -11.53 -4.92
C VAL A 87 5.32 -12.33 -4.26
N ALA A 88 5.02 -13.60 -3.99
CA ALA A 88 5.86 -14.50 -3.22
C ALA A 88 5.60 -15.94 -3.65
N GLU A 89 6.59 -16.80 -3.47
CA GLU A 89 6.48 -18.24 -3.74
C GLU A 89 7.12 -19.01 -2.59
N ILE A 90 6.40 -19.99 -2.04
CA ILE A 90 6.98 -21.02 -1.16
C ILE A 90 7.53 -22.16 -2.01
N ASP A 91 8.40 -22.98 -1.43
CA ASP A 91 8.97 -24.14 -2.11
C ASP A 91 7.86 -25.12 -2.60
N PRO A 92 7.70 -25.30 -3.92
CA PRO A 92 6.62 -26.11 -4.46
C PRO A 92 6.98 -27.59 -4.60
N ARG A 93 8.22 -28.02 -4.28
CA ARG A 93 8.72 -29.38 -4.61
C ARG A 93 7.81 -30.50 -4.10
N ASP A 94 7.41 -30.44 -2.84
CA ASP A 94 6.54 -31.45 -2.23
C ASP A 94 5.13 -31.43 -2.82
N TYR A 95 4.62 -30.24 -3.13
CA TYR A 95 3.31 -30.05 -3.76
C TYR A 95 3.27 -30.54 -5.21
N ILE A 96 4.36 -30.36 -5.97
CA ILE A 96 4.51 -30.89 -7.32
C ILE A 96 4.47 -32.42 -7.28
N LEU A 97 5.23 -33.05 -6.37
CA LEU A 97 5.24 -34.51 -6.23
C LEU A 97 3.86 -35.05 -5.79
N ALA A 98 3.19 -34.36 -4.88
CA ALA A 98 1.84 -34.71 -4.44
C ALA A 98 0.82 -34.63 -5.58
N GLU A 99 0.85 -33.56 -6.39
CA GLU A 99 -0.02 -33.41 -7.56
C GLU A 99 0.24 -34.50 -8.59
N GLN A 100 1.50 -34.80 -8.91
CA GLN A 100 1.87 -35.85 -9.87
C GLN A 100 1.38 -37.24 -9.41
N SER A 101 1.56 -37.56 -8.13
CA SER A 101 1.08 -38.81 -7.54
C SER A 101 -0.45 -38.92 -7.59
N ALA A 102 -1.16 -37.86 -7.20
CA ALA A 102 -2.62 -37.82 -7.24
C ALA A 102 -3.16 -37.89 -8.68
N ARG A 103 -2.48 -37.22 -9.63
CA ARG A 103 -2.80 -37.25 -11.05
C ARG A 103 -2.67 -38.65 -11.64
N ALA A 104 -1.57 -39.34 -11.36
CA ALA A 104 -1.37 -40.71 -11.83
C ALA A 104 -2.48 -41.64 -11.33
N ARG A 105 -2.89 -41.49 -10.07
CA ARG A 105 -4.01 -42.25 -9.49
C ARG A 105 -5.36 -41.89 -10.14
N TYR A 106 -5.60 -40.61 -10.41
CA TYR A 106 -6.78 -40.15 -11.14
C TYR A 106 -6.85 -40.79 -12.54
N GLU A 107 -5.76 -40.72 -13.31
CA GLU A 107 -5.69 -41.28 -14.67
C GLU A 107 -5.90 -42.80 -14.66
N GLN A 108 -5.28 -43.53 -13.72
CA GLN A 108 -5.50 -44.96 -13.54
C GLN A 108 -6.98 -45.29 -13.27
N THR A 109 -7.57 -44.65 -12.27
CA THR A 109 -8.95 -44.96 -11.83
C THR A 109 -9.99 -44.51 -12.84
N LYS A 110 -9.72 -43.44 -13.59
CA LYS A 110 -10.53 -43.01 -14.74
C LYS A 110 -10.57 -44.10 -15.81
N ALA A 111 -9.40 -44.60 -16.24
CA ALA A 111 -9.33 -45.66 -17.24
C ALA A 111 -10.01 -46.95 -16.77
N GLU A 112 -9.92 -47.28 -15.48
CA GLU A 112 -10.67 -48.41 -14.89
C GLU A 112 -12.18 -48.19 -14.92
N ALA A 113 -12.67 -47.00 -14.51
CA ALA A 113 -14.09 -46.69 -14.51
C ALA A 113 -14.69 -46.73 -15.92
N GLU A 114 -14.02 -46.10 -16.91
CA GLU A 114 -14.43 -46.13 -18.32
C GLU A 114 -14.43 -47.54 -18.89
N ARG A 115 -13.48 -48.39 -18.48
CA ARG A 115 -13.46 -49.81 -18.90
C ARG A 115 -14.66 -50.57 -18.32
N TYR A 116 -14.95 -50.39 -17.04
CA TYR A 116 -16.09 -51.04 -16.39
C TYR A 116 -17.43 -50.53 -16.89
N GLU A 117 -17.52 -49.25 -17.27
CA GLU A 117 -18.69 -48.67 -17.92
C GLU A 117 -19.02 -49.42 -19.22
N ARG A 118 -18.02 -49.60 -20.09
CA ARG A 118 -18.19 -50.34 -21.36
C ARG A 118 -18.56 -51.81 -21.12
N LEU A 119 -18.01 -52.45 -20.09
CA LEU A 119 -18.34 -53.84 -19.75
C LEU A 119 -19.77 -53.97 -19.20
N TRP A 120 -20.21 -53.00 -18.40
CA TRP A 120 -21.56 -52.96 -17.84
C TRP A 120 -22.59 -52.72 -18.94
N GLN A 121 -22.33 -51.80 -19.87
CA GLN A 121 -23.17 -51.55 -21.05
C GLN A 121 -23.31 -52.81 -21.94
N LYS A 122 -22.30 -53.68 -21.95
CA LYS A 122 -22.32 -54.98 -22.64
C LYS A 122 -22.92 -56.12 -21.81
N GLY A 123 -23.42 -55.85 -20.60
CA GLY A 123 -23.97 -56.86 -19.68
C GLY A 123 -22.94 -57.83 -19.11
N SER A 124 -21.64 -57.53 -19.21
CA SER A 124 -20.55 -58.44 -18.82
C SER A 124 -20.10 -58.31 -17.36
N VAL A 125 -20.56 -57.28 -16.63
CA VAL A 125 -20.27 -57.05 -15.21
C VAL A 125 -21.50 -56.56 -14.47
N ALA A 126 -21.57 -56.83 -13.16
CA ALA A 126 -22.66 -56.34 -12.32
C ALA A 126 -22.61 -54.81 -12.20
N LYS A 127 -23.78 -54.17 -12.10
CA LYS A 127 -23.87 -52.71 -11.90
C LYS A 127 -23.10 -52.24 -10.67
N ASN A 128 -23.15 -53.01 -9.57
CA ASN A 128 -22.42 -52.72 -8.34
C ASN A 128 -20.89 -52.62 -8.56
N ASP A 129 -20.33 -53.48 -9.42
CA ASP A 129 -18.89 -53.42 -9.72
C ASP A 129 -18.51 -52.16 -10.48
N TYR A 130 -19.34 -51.73 -11.44
CA TYR A 130 -19.19 -50.45 -12.12
C TYR A 130 -19.32 -49.28 -11.14
N ASP A 131 -20.39 -49.24 -10.35
CA ASP A 131 -20.66 -48.17 -9.39
C ASP A 131 -19.48 -48.01 -8.40
N ARG A 132 -18.89 -49.12 -7.93
CA ARG A 132 -17.70 -49.11 -7.07
C ARG A 132 -16.47 -48.52 -7.77
N LYS A 133 -16.23 -48.86 -9.04
CA LYS A 133 -15.11 -48.30 -9.82
C LYS A 133 -15.32 -46.82 -10.13
N TYR A 134 -16.55 -46.43 -10.45
CA TYR A 134 -16.92 -45.04 -10.68
C TYR A 134 -16.76 -44.19 -9.41
N ALA A 135 -17.19 -44.69 -8.25
CA ALA A 135 -16.98 -44.02 -6.96
C ALA A 135 -15.48 -43.82 -6.64
N ASN A 136 -14.65 -44.84 -6.88
CA ASN A 136 -13.19 -44.73 -6.70
C ASN A 136 -12.56 -43.70 -7.65
N TYR A 137 -13.04 -43.60 -8.89
CA TYR A 137 -12.64 -42.54 -9.83
C TYR A 137 -12.99 -41.15 -9.28
N LEU A 138 -14.22 -40.95 -8.78
CA LEU A 138 -14.63 -39.66 -8.22
C LEU A 138 -13.77 -39.26 -7.01
N GLN A 139 -13.44 -40.21 -6.13
CA GLN A 139 -12.53 -39.96 -5.01
C GLN A 139 -11.12 -39.57 -5.47
N ALA A 140 -10.57 -40.27 -6.46
CA ALA A 140 -9.26 -39.95 -7.01
C ALA A 140 -9.25 -38.59 -7.72
N LYS A 141 -10.34 -38.22 -8.42
CA LYS A 141 -10.53 -36.91 -9.04
C LYS A 141 -10.49 -35.80 -8.00
N ALA A 142 -11.26 -35.93 -6.92
CA ALA A 142 -11.29 -34.94 -5.85
C ALA A 142 -9.90 -34.75 -5.22
N LYS A 143 -9.15 -35.83 -4.99
CA LYS A 143 -7.78 -35.78 -4.45
C LYS A 143 -6.79 -35.10 -5.41
N TRP A 144 -6.92 -35.33 -6.72
CA TRP A 144 -6.09 -34.65 -7.71
C TRP A 144 -6.39 -33.14 -7.76
N GLU A 145 -7.67 -32.76 -7.73
CA GLU A 145 -8.09 -31.35 -7.69
C GLU A 145 -7.59 -30.65 -6.41
N GLU A 146 -7.65 -31.32 -5.26
CA GLU A 146 -7.07 -30.83 -4.00
C GLU A 146 -5.56 -30.60 -4.11
N ALA A 147 -4.80 -31.61 -4.58
CA ALA A 147 -3.35 -31.49 -4.72
C ALA A 147 -2.95 -30.38 -5.72
N LYS A 148 -3.72 -30.24 -6.81
CA LYS A 148 -3.54 -29.16 -7.79
C LYS A 148 -3.80 -27.78 -7.18
N ASN A 149 -4.85 -27.63 -6.37
CA ASN A 149 -5.12 -26.38 -5.68
C ASN A 149 -4.02 -26.04 -4.66
N ASN A 150 -3.57 -27.03 -3.89
CA ASN A 150 -2.46 -26.84 -2.96
C ASN A 150 -1.18 -26.40 -3.69
N LEU A 151 -0.90 -26.97 -4.87
CA LEU A 151 0.21 -26.53 -5.72
C LEU A 151 0.03 -25.09 -6.21
N ASN A 152 -1.16 -24.69 -6.65
CA ASN A 152 -1.41 -23.30 -7.05
C ASN A 152 -1.28 -22.33 -5.87
N ASP A 153 -1.71 -22.77 -4.68
CA ASP A 153 -1.65 -22.00 -3.44
C ASP A 153 -0.21 -21.83 -2.90
N THR A 154 0.80 -22.48 -3.51
CA THR A 154 2.22 -22.21 -3.25
C THR A 154 2.69 -20.86 -3.79
N ARG A 155 1.91 -20.26 -4.69
CA ARG A 155 2.19 -18.95 -5.28
C ARG A 155 1.20 -17.93 -4.76
N LEU A 156 1.74 -16.85 -4.20
CA LEU A 156 0.96 -15.75 -3.68
C LEU A 156 0.76 -14.70 -4.77
N TYR A 157 -0.48 -14.44 -5.12
CA TYR A 157 -0.84 -13.42 -6.10
C TYR A 157 -1.53 -12.23 -5.44
N ALA A 158 -1.37 -11.04 -6.03
CA ALA A 158 -2.02 -9.83 -5.57
C ALA A 158 -3.55 -9.90 -5.78
N PRO A 159 -4.39 -9.73 -4.74
CA PRO A 159 -5.86 -9.81 -4.86
C PRO A 159 -6.46 -8.61 -5.60
N PHE A 160 -5.82 -7.45 -5.51
CA PHE A 160 -6.16 -6.19 -6.17
C PHE A 160 -4.86 -5.42 -6.49
N SER A 161 -4.96 -4.37 -7.32
CA SER A 161 -3.81 -3.51 -7.63
C SER A 161 -3.58 -2.52 -6.49
N GLY A 162 -2.32 -2.28 -6.12
CA GLY A 162 -2.00 -1.41 -5.00
C GLY A 162 -0.51 -1.43 -4.65
N PHE A 163 -0.17 -0.85 -3.51
CA PHE A 163 1.20 -0.76 -3.01
C PHE A 163 1.43 -1.80 -1.92
N TYR A 164 2.57 -2.51 -2.01
CA TYR A 164 2.98 -3.43 -0.96
C TYR A 164 3.61 -2.70 0.22
N GLY A 165 3.18 -3.08 1.42
CA GLY A 165 3.76 -2.65 2.69
C GLY A 165 5.03 -3.41 3.06
N PRO A 166 5.45 -3.35 4.34
CA PRO A 166 6.65 -4.01 4.80
C PRO A 166 6.52 -5.53 4.75
N LYS A 167 7.64 -6.20 4.46
CA LYS A 167 7.76 -7.65 4.57
C LYS A 167 7.65 -8.08 6.03
N LEU A 168 6.77 -9.03 6.31
CA LEU A 168 6.59 -9.61 7.65
C LEU A 168 7.41 -10.89 7.85
N VAL A 169 7.86 -11.51 6.75
CA VAL A 169 8.60 -12.77 6.75
C VAL A 169 9.78 -12.69 5.78
N ASP A 170 10.93 -13.22 6.20
CA ASP A 170 12.14 -13.30 5.38
C ASP A 170 12.21 -14.59 4.56
N VAL A 171 12.88 -14.49 3.40
CA VAL A 171 13.17 -15.64 2.52
C VAL A 171 13.95 -16.70 3.30
N GLY A 172 13.55 -17.97 3.15
CA GLY A 172 14.08 -19.11 3.88
C GLY A 172 13.34 -19.43 5.18
N THR A 173 12.43 -18.56 5.63
CA THR A 173 11.60 -18.82 6.82
C THR A 173 10.45 -19.76 6.48
N GLU A 174 10.12 -20.66 7.41
CA GLU A 174 8.93 -21.51 7.32
C GLU A 174 7.66 -20.69 7.56
N VAL A 175 6.74 -20.67 6.58
CA VAL A 175 5.46 -19.97 6.67
C VAL A 175 4.35 -20.96 6.98
N LYS A 176 3.50 -20.63 7.95
CA LYS A 176 2.30 -21.41 8.27
C LYS A 176 1.11 -21.00 7.38
N PRO A 177 0.16 -21.90 7.12
CA PRO A 177 -1.11 -21.53 6.49
C PRO A 177 -1.78 -20.36 7.21
N LYS A 178 -2.25 -19.36 6.44
CA LYS A 178 -2.91 -18.14 6.92
C LYS A 178 -2.02 -17.21 7.76
N GLN A 179 -0.71 -17.43 7.79
CA GLN A 179 0.22 -16.48 8.38
C GLN A 179 0.42 -15.30 7.41
N PRO A 180 0.23 -14.05 7.86
CA PRO A 180 0.42 -12.87 7.02
C PRO A 180 1.90 -12.72 6.64
N VAL A 181 2.15 -12.49 5.35
CA VAL A 181 3.49 -12.36 4.77
C VAL A 181 3.81 -10.91 4.41
N THR A 182 2.80 -10.19 3.92
CA THR A 182 2.89 -8.78 3.56
C THR A 182 1.49 -8.17 3.54
N THR A 183 1.42 -6.84 3.59
CA THR A 183 0.17 -6.08 3.41
C THR A 183 0.13 -5.44 2.04
N ILE A 184 -1.05 -5.33 1.44
CA ILE A 184 -1.30 -4.53 0.23
C ILE A 184 -2.33 -3.43 0.54
N ALA A 185 -2.06 -2.21 0.09
CA ALA A 185 -2.93 -1.06 0.26
C ALA A 185 -3.25 -0.40 -1.09
N ASP A 186 -4.54 -0.15 -1.35
CA ASP A 186 -5.00 0.69 -2.44
C ASP A 186 -4.90 2.17 -2.03
N LEU A 187 -3.94 2.88 -2.64
CA LEU A 187 -3.69 4.30 -2.40
C LEU A 187 -4.30 5.21 -3.48
N GLU A 188 -5.03 4.66 -4.46
CA GLU A 188 -5.72 5.50 -5.48
C GLU A 188 -6.86 6.31 -4.85
N ARG A 189 -7.50 5.75 -3.81
CA ARG A 189 -8.53 6.43 -3.02
C ARG A 189 -8.13 6.40 -1.55
N ILE A 190 -8.11 7.57 -0.93
CA ILE A 190 -7.78 7.75 0.48
C ILE A 190 -9.05 8.16 1.22
N GLU A 191 -9.39 7.44 2.27
CA GLU A 191 -10.46 7.81 3.19
C GLU A 191 -9.93 8.75 4.28
N VAL A 192 -10.68 9.81 4.56
CA VAL A 192 -10.37 10.75 5.63
C VAL A 192 -11.33 10.48 6.78
N VAL A 193 -10.82 9.85 7.84
CA VAL A 193 -11.59 9.49 9.03
C VAL A 193 -11.42 10.59 10.08
N THR A 194 -12.53 11.17 10.50
CA THR A 194 -12.57 12.18 11.57
C THR A 194 -13.59 11.77 12.63
N THR A 195 -13.38 12.21 13.87
CA THR A 195 -14.33 11.99 14.95
C THR A 195 -14.94 13.33 15.34
N ILE A 196 -16.24 13.48 15.06
CA ILE A 196 -17.01 14.65 15.44
C ILE A 196 -17.77 14.32 16.73
N PRO A 197 -17.63 15.13 17.80
CA PRO A 197 -18.44 14.98 19.00
C PRO A 197 -19.93 15.03 18.68
N GLU A 198 -20.72 14.11 19.25
CA GLU A 198 -22.17 14.01 19.00
C GLU A 198 -22.92 15.33 19.22
N LYS A 199 -22.50 16.13 20.21
CA LYS A 199 -23.08 17.46 20.51
C LYS A 199 -23.00 18.46 19.34
N LEU A 200 -22.10 18.23 18.38
CA LEU A 200 -21.90 19.07 17.19
C LEU A 200 -22.49 18.44 15.93
N ALA A 201 -23.00 17.21 16.01
CA ALA A 201 -23.52 16.43 14.88
C ALA A 201 -25.04 16.57 14.68
N VAL A 202 -25.73 17.35 15.53
CA VAL A 202 -27.19 17.59 15.53
C VAL A 202 -27.49 19.06 15.24
#